data_AF-A0A9X0AWW9-F1
#
_entry.id   AF-A0A9X0AWW9-F1
#
_cell.length_a   1.000
_cell.length_b   1.000
_cell.length_c   1.000
_cell.angle_alpha   90.00
_cell.angle_beta   90.00
_cell.angle_gamma   90.00
#
_symmetry.space_group_name_H-M   'P 1'
#
loop_
_entity.id
_entity.type
_entity.pdbx_description
1 polymer ?
#
loop_
_entity_poly.entity_id
_entity_poly.type
_entity_poly.pdbx_seq_one_letter_code
_entity_poly.pdbx_strand_id
1 'polypeptide(L)'
;MESQADPSGPSAIPSEVSFKNLPAAQEQDYLCDLDMSCDFMSEWQIQQAREQPVAVIGVKDVQLSAPVGADAWGWNWVIAECPIQPILVSVSVALRRNFKTASEDDDITEDTIHYGRLRSAIIETVQRYNTEIKPDNATGLSLMNIMTHLIGTLSVRDHLTVGQKITWSSFQVMLPKSSLRGAGASLTMQTIYRKTSLKDQEAGPPDSIGITGRSITLRIHDLKVPTLIGMLEKERIRKQNVIANVEMDRWLCNGDFHWDMEQIIVKAMEESSFQTLEALAEHIGKLLTRYVLIPNIIGIVGAAGSGAANKWDSFSDDYKKVPWKETNVADFCSIVKIKLEKPGIYMDTTPGVEMAMDIRPQPNSPYFYLWEDYKRLKTPERSYNGTLKDWITKNYPEEPLAYLQRKLGEAFKTELVKSKMITDEVNSQPSSSDSEAS
;
A
#
# COMPACT_ATOMS: atom_id res chain seq x y z
N MET A 1 -0.23 -1.64 76.92
CA MET A 1 -1.59 -2.14 76.69
C MET A 1 -2.27 -1.09 75.81
N GLU A 2 -1.98 -1.12 74.51
CA GLU A 2 -2.80 -1.79 73.46
C GLU A 2 -4.16 -1.07 73.31
N SER A 3 -4.53 -0.50 72.16
CA SER A 3 -4.68 -1.18 70.87
C SER A 3 -4.37 -0.26 69.66
N GLN A 4 -3.48 -0.70 68.77
CA GLN A 4 -3.73 -1.08 67.38
C GLN A 4 -4.51 -0.06 66.51
N ALA A 5 -3.75 0.62 65.65
CA ALA A 5 -4.23 1.24 64.42
C ALA A 5 -3.92 0.30 63.25
N ASP A 6 -4.93 0.00 62.44
CA ASP A 6 -4.82 -0.77 61.21
C ASP A 6 -5.13 0.17 60.02
N PRO A 7 -4.33 0.18 58.94
CA PRO A 7 -4.48 1.12 57.82
C PRO A 7 -5.18 0.44 56.63
N SER A 8 -6.36 0.91 56.24
CA SER A 8 -6.94 0.56 54.94
C SER A 8 -7.96 1.60 54.48
N GLY A 9 -7.68 2.23 53.34
CA GLY A 9 -8.60 3.17 52.67
C GLY A 9 -7.85 3.99 51.60
N PRO A 10 -7.99 3.69 50.31
CA PRO A 10 -7.32 4.43 49.24
C PRO A 10 -7.94 5.81 49.06
N SER A 11 -7.08 6.83 49.00
CA SER A 11 -7.43 8.21 48.66
C SER A 11 -8.13 8.26 47.31
N ALA A 12 -9.36 8.77 47.31
CA ALA A 12 -10.19 8.94 46.14
C ALA A 12 -9.54 9.91 45.13
N ILE A 13 -9.28 9.40 43.93
CA ILE A 13 -9.07 10.19 42.71
C ILE A 13 -10.46 10.66 42.25
N PRO A 14 -10.67 11.94 41.86
CA PRO A 14 -11.98 12.38 41.39
C PRO A 14 -12.34 11.65 40.09
N SER A 15 -13.42 10.89 40.14
CA SER A 15 -14.07 10.22 39.02
C SER A 15 -14.78 11.20 38.09
N GLU A 16 -14.78 10.83 36.81
CA GLU A 16 -15.83 11.11 35.82
C GLU A 16 -16.01 12.56 35.34
N VAL A 17 -15.32 12.90 34.25
CA VAL A 17 -15.97 13.67 33.19
C VAL A 17 -16.61 12.66 32.22
N SER A 18 -17.90 12.41 32.42
CA SER A 18 -18.71 11.59 31.53
C SER A 18 -18.88 12.30 30.18
N PHE A 19 -18.14 11.87 29.16
CA PHE A 19 -18.34 12.28 27.76
C PHE A 19 -19.32 11.34 27.04
N LYS A 20 -20.37 10.89 27.73
CA LYS A 20 -21.54 10.31 27.07
C LYS A 20 -22.39 11.48 26.59
N ASN A 21 -22.27 11.86 25.31
CA ASN A 21 -23.29 12.53 24.48
C ASN A 21 -22.65 13.31 23.32
N LEU A 22 -21.89 12.65 22.44
CA LEU A 22 -21.84 13.10 21.04
C LEU A 22 -22.70 12.15 20.20
N PRO A 23 -23.61 12.65 19.35
CA PRO A 23 -24.50 11.80 18.58
C PRO A 23 -23.72 11.01 17.51
N ALA A 24 -23.96 9.70 17.44
CA ALA A 24 -23.36 8.77 16.49
C ALA A 24 -23.60 9.10 15.00
N ALA A 25 -24.43 10.10 14.70
CA ALA A 25 -24.80 10.52 13.35
C ALA A 25 -23.77 11.45 12.67
N GLN A 26 -22.70 11.86 13.35
CA GLN A 26 -21.65 12.70 12.75
C GLN A 26 -20.41 11.93 12.29
N GLU A 27 -20.32 10.61 12.50
CA GLU A 27 -19.14 9.82 12.10
C GLU A 27 -19.14 9.39 10.62
N GLN A 28 -20.27 9.51 9.91
CA GLN A 28 -20.44 8.97 8.56
C GLN A 28 -19.89 9.85 7.41
N ASP A 29 -19.61 11.13 7.64
CA ASP A 29 -19.10 12.04 6.59
C ASP A 29 -17.55 12.15 6.52
N TYR A 30 -16.81 11.57 7.46
CA TYR A 30 -15.34 11.66 7.47
C TYR A 30 -14.63 10.75 6.45
N LEU A 31 -15.35 9.84 5.79
CA LEU A 31 -14.80 9.02 4.71
C LEU A 31 -14.39 9.85 3.49
N CYS A 32 -14.92 11.07 3.35
CA CYS A 32 -14.56 12.06 2.33
C CYS A 32 -13.77 13.26 2.86
N ASP A 33 -13.79 13.54 4.17
CA ASP A 33 -13.15 14.70 4.81
C ASP A 33 -11.74 14.41 5.35
N LEU A 34 -11.03 13.46 4.76
CA LEU A 34 -9.57 13.45 4.78
C LEU A 34 -9.06 14.62 3.91
N ASP A 35 -9.31 15.84 4.38
CA ASP A 35 -8.99 17.15 3.78
C ASP A 35 -8.18 17.05 2.48
N MET A 36 -8.90 17.05 1.35
CA MET A 36 -8.31 17.01 0.00
C MET A 36 -7.45 18.25 -0.32
N SER A 37 -7.32 19.20 0.60
CA SER A 37 -6.42 20.34 0.47
C SER A 37 -4.94 20.02 0.76
N CYS A 38 -4.62 18.81 1.25
CA CYS A 38 -3.23 18.40 1.49
C CYS A 38 -2.57 17.76 0.26
N ASP A 39 -1.28 18.05 0.05
CA ASP A 39 -0.52 17.49 -1.07
C ASP A 39 -0.40 15.96 -0.92
N PHE A 40 -1.03 15.21 -1.83
CA PHE A 40 -0.86 13.77 -1.92
C PHE A 40 0.47 13.44 -2.62
N MET A 41 1.38 12.87 -1.85
CA MET A 41 2.78 12.67 -2.20
C MET A 41 3.08 11.18 -2.35
N SER A 42 4.09 10.86 -3.15
CA SER A 42 4.73 9.55 -3.09
C SER A 42 5.46 9.37 -1.77
N GLU A 43 5.70 8.12 -1.38
CA GLU A 43 6.50 7.78 -0.20
C GLU A 43 7.90 8.42 -0.27
N TRP A 44 8.51 8.43 -1.46
CA TRP A 44 9.80 9.11 -1.67
C TRP A 44 9.70 10.62 -1.40
N GLN A 45 8.65 11.27 -1.89
CA GLN A 45 8.43 12.70 -1.65
C GLN A 45 8.22 12.99 -0.16
N ILE A 46 7.48 12.16 0.56
CA ILE A 46 7.33 12.26 2.02
C ILE A 46 8.67 12.12 2.72
N GLN A 47 9.48 11.14 2.31
CA GLN A 47 10.80 10.92 2.92
C GLN A 47 11.75 12.10 2.69
N GLN A 48 11.66 12.77 1.54
CA GLN A 48 12.45 13.98 1.24
C GLN A 48 11.91 15.23 1.96
N ALA A 49 10.59 15.36 2.10
CA ALA A 49 9.95 16.49 2.77
C ALA A 49 10.05 16.42 4.30
N ARG A 50 10.27 15.22 4.84
CA ARG A 50 10.37 14.97 6.29
C ARG A 50 11.68 15.49 6.87
N GLU A 51 11.57 16.24 7.95
CA GLU A 51 12.71 16.60 8.81
C GLU A 51 13.27 15.37 9.54
N GLN A 52 14.59 15.36 9.82
CA GLN A 52 15.19 14.31 10.63
C GLN A 52 14.47 14.22 12.00
N PRO A 53 13.93 13.05 12.37
CA PRO A 53 13.18 12.94 13.61
C PRO A 53 14.11 13.07 14.83
N VAL A 54 13.74 13.95 15.75
CA VAL A 54 14.48 14.14 17.02
C VAL A 54 14.22 12.95 17.96
N ALA A 55 12.99 12.42 17.95
CA ALA A 55 12.58 11.24 18.70
C ALA A 55 11.42 10.56 17.97
N VAL A 56 11.35 9.23 18.05
CA VAL A 56 10.25 8.44 17.50
C VAL A 56 9.69 7.53 18.59
N ILE A 57 8.37 7.56 18.75
CA ILE A 57 7.63 6.68 19.66
C ILE A 57 6.69 5.86 18.80
N GLY A 58 6.61 4.55 19.07
CA GLY A 58 5.72 3.70 18.31
C GLY A 58 5.37 2.41 19.03
N VAL A 59 4.29 1.81 18.57
CA VAL A 59 3.88 0.46 18.93
C VAL A 59 3.89 -0.35 17.64
N LYS A 60 4.50 -1.53 17.68
CA LYS A 60 4.70 -2.37 16.51
C LYS A 60 3.92 -3.68 16.65
N ASP A 61 3.29 -4.08 15.56
CA ASP A 61 2.64 -5.38 15.34
C ASP A 61 1.65 -5.75 16.45
N VAL A 62 0.79 -4.81 16.86
CA VAL A 62 -0.32 -5.10 17.77
C VAL A 62 -1.26 -6.09 17.08
N GLN A 63 -1.23 -7.33 17.54
CA GLN A 63 -2.02 -8.41 16.95
C GLN A 63 -3.48 -8.35 17.43
N LEU A 64 -4.39 -8.23 16.47
CA LEU A 64 -5.83 -8.15 16.67
C LEU A 64 -6.53 -9.01 15.60
N SER A 65 -7.86 -9.00 15.59
CA SER A 65 -8.66 -9.64 14.54
C SER A 65 -9.78 -8.71 14.11
N ALA A 66 -10.06 -8.65 12.81
CA ALA A 66 -11.15 -7.83 12.25
C ALA A 66 -11.73 -8.49 10.99
N PRO A 67 -13.01 -8.23 10.65
CA PRO A 67 -13.54 -8.54 9.34
C PRO A 67 -12.99 -7.51 8.34
N VAL A 68 -11.91 -7.86 7.65
CA VAL A 68 -11.24 -6.94 6.72
C VAL A 68 -10.66 -7.68 5.53
N GLY A 69 -11.07 -7.28 4.32
CA GLY A 69 -10.54 -7.75 3.05
C GLY A 69 -10.62 -9.27 2.84
N ALA A 70 -10.07 -9.71 1.72
CA ALA A 70 -9.86 -11.11 1.40
C ALA A 70 -8.76 -11.67 2.31
N ASP A 71 -9.00 -12.88 2.83
CA ASP A 71 -7.90 -13.75 3.24
C ASP A 71 -7.35 -14.50 2.01
N ALA A 72 -6.44 -15.43 2.24
CA ALA A 72 -5.77 -16.17 1.17
C ALA A 72 -6.72 -17.03 0.32
N TRP A 73 -7.93 -17.30 0.80
CA TRP A 73 -8.98 -18.05 0.09
C TRP A 73 -9.94 -17.15 -0.68
N GLY A 74 -9.79 -15.83 -0.55
CA GLY A 74 -10.64 -14.84 -1.19
C GLY A 74 -11.93 -14.58 -0.42
N TRP A 75 -12.73 -13.67 -0.96
CA TRP A 75 -14.11 -13.43 -0.53
C TRP A 75 -14.90 -12.81 -1.69
N ASN A 76 -16.21 -13.05 -1.69
CA ASN A 76 -17.11 -12.68 -2.79
C ASN A 76 -17.74 -11.30 -2.62
N TRP A 77 -17.17 -10.42 -1.80
CA TRP A 77 -17.74 -9.10 -1.48
C TRP A 77 -19.15 -9.18 -0.89
N VAL A 78 -19.50 -10.31 -0.28
CA VAL A 78 -20.71 -10.45 0.53
C VAL A 78 -20.31 -10.11 1.96
N ILE A 79 -20.85 -9.00 2.50
CA ILE A 79 -20.51 -8.47 3.84
C ILE A 79 -20.59 -9.57 4.91
N ALA A 80 -21.66 -10.36 4.90
CA ALA A 80 -21.89 -11.43 5.86
C ALA A 80 -20.87 -12.59 5.79
N GLU A 81 -20.14 -12.69 4.68
CA GLU A 81 -19.13 -13.73 4.42
C GLU A 81 -17.70 -13.18 4.55
N CYS A 82 -17.51 -11.91 4.96
CA CYS A 82 -16.18 -11.36 5.15
C CYS A 82 -15.41 -12.16 6.19
N PRO A 83 -14.20 -12.66 5.87
CA PRO A 83 -13.42 -13.43 6.81
C PRO A 83 -12.97 -12.55 7.98
N ILE A 84 -13.14 -13.04 9.19
CA ILE A 84 -12.48 -12.49 10.37
C ILE A 84 -11.06 -13.06 10.37
N GLN A 85 -10.07 -12.20 10.15
CA GLN A 85 -8.68 -12.59 10.03
C GLN A 85 -7.78 -11.80 10.99
N PRO A 86 -6.62 -12.36 11.39
CA PRO A 86 -5.68 -11.62 12.22
C PRO A 86 -5.13 -10.43 11.43
N ILE A 87 -4.99 -9.31 12.13
CA ILE A 87 -4.35 -8.10 11.63
C ILE A 87 -3.19 -7.71 12.55
N LEU A 88 -2.16 -7.10 11.99
CA LEU A 88 -1.08 -6.48 12.76
C LEU A 88 -1.16 -4.97 12.54
N VAL A 89 -1.32 -4.21 13.62
CA VAL A 89 -1.38 -2.75 13.57
C VAL A 89 -0.10 -2.17 14.16
N SER A 90 0.57 -1.33 13.37
CA SER A 90 1.78 -0.60 13.77
C SER A 90 1.53 0.90 13.65
N VAL A 91 1.90 1.65 14.68
CA VAL A 91 1.79 3.11 14.70
C VAL A 91 3.12 3.69 15.18
N SER A 92 3.67 4.64 14.44
CA SER A 92 4.87 5.39 14.79
C SER A 92 4.62 6.88 14.66
N VAL A 93 5.11 7.67 15.60
CA VAL A 93 5.03 9.13 15.61
C VAL A 93 6.40 9.74 15.90
N ALA A 94 6.77 10.76 15.14
CA ALA A 94 7.97 11.54 15.37
C ALA A 94 7.63 12.82 16.13
N LEU A 95 8.30 13.03 17.26
CA LEU A 95 8.12 14.22 18.08
C LEU A 95 8.84 15.43 17.45
N ARG A 96 8.24 16.61 17.61
CA ARG A 96 8.81 17.90 17.21
C ARG A 96 9.92 18.37 18.14
N ARG A 97 9.93 17.88 19.38
CA ARG A 97 10.96 18.14 20.40
C ARG A 97 11.37 16.82 21.04
N ASN A 98 12.54 16.79 21.67
CA ASN A 98 12.95 15.67 22.50
C ASN A 98 12.08 15.58 23.77
N PHE A 99 12.03 14.39 24.36
CA PHE A 99 11.37 14.10 25.64
C PHE A 99 12.34 14.33 26.82
N LYS A 100 12.99 15.51 26.85
CA LYS A 100 14.07 15.80 27.81
C LYS A 100 13.61 15.68 29.26
N THR A 101 12.48 16.28 29.60
CA THR A 101 11.92 16.27 30.96
C THR A 101 11.50 14.86 31.34
N ALA A 102 10.81 14.13 30.46
CA ALA A 102 10.50 12.72 30.74
C ALA A 102 11.74 11.85 30.96
N SER A 103 12.85 12.15 30.26
CA SER A 103 14.12 11.43 30.45
C SER A 103 14.89 11.83 31.70
N GLU A 104 14.82 13.09 32.13
CA GLU A 104 15.55 13.60 33.31
C GLU A 104 14.83 13.24 34.61
N ASP A 105 13.50 13.30 34.60
CA ASP A 105 12.66 13.07 35.78
C ASP A 105 12.23 11.60 35.92
N ASP A 106 12.54 10.75 34.93
CA ASP A 106 12.09 9.34 34.84
C ASP A 106 10.56 9.19 35.04
N ASP A 107 9.80 10.10 34.42
CA ASP A 107 8.33 10.16 34.53
C ASP A 107 7.69 10.49 33.18
N ILE A 108 6.42 10.13 33.02
CA ILE A 108 5.64 10.39 31.81
C ILE A 108 5.11 11.83 31.84
N THR A 109 5.96 12.77 31.43
CA THR A 109 5.61 14.19 31.40
C THR A 109 5.00 14.64 30.06
N GLU A 110 4.57 15.90 29.96
CA GLU A 110 3.87 16.42 28.78
C GLU A 110 4.73 16.44 27.50
N ASP A 111 6.04 16.25 27.58
CA ASP A 111 6.95 16.28 26.43
C ASP A 111 7.10 14.93 25.70
N THR A 112 6.45 13.88 26.21
CA THR A 112 6.44 12.53 25.61
C THR A 112 5.03 12.05 25.25
N ILE A 113 4.96 10.95 24.50
CA ILE A 113 3.71 10.25 24.17
C ILE A 113 3.73 8.89 24.82
N HIS A 114 2.70 8.60 25.62
CA HIS A 114 2.59 7.32 26.31
C HIS A 114 2.25 6.19 25.30
N TYR A 115 3.20 5.30 25.03
CA TYR A 115 3.01 4.17 24.11
C TYR A 115 1.89 3.21 24.55
N GLY A 116 1.70 3.02 25.85
CA GLY A 116 0.54 2.31 26.41
C GLY A 116 -0.82 2.93 26.04
N ARG A 117 -0.94 4.27 25.97
CA ARG A 117 -2.14 4.93 25.46
C ARG A 117 -2.34 4.68 23.97
N LEU A 118 -1.27 4.76 23.16
CA LEU A 118 -1.34 4.40 21.73
C LEU A 118 -1.85 2.96 21.55
N ARG A 119 -1.29 2.01 22.30
CA ARG A 119 -1.71 0.61 22.26
C ARG A 119 -3.18 0.45 22.66
N SER A 120 -3.61 1.04 23.77
CA SER A 120 -4.99 0.95 24.23
C SER A 120 -5.97 1.58 23.22
N ALA A 121 -5.63 2.73 22.64
CA ALA A 121 -6.43 3.38 21.60
C ALA A 121 -6.56 2.51 20.35
N ILE A 122 -5.48 1.86 19.90
CA ILE A 122 -5.54 0.89 18.79
C ILE A 122 -6.50 -0.26 19.11
N ILE A 123 -6.37 -0.88 20.28
CA ILE A 123 -7.22 -2.01 20.70
C ILE A 123 -8.68 -1.58 20.74
N GLU A 124 -8.99 -0.45 21.38
CA GLU A 124 -10.35 0.06 21.52
C GLU A 124 -10.95 0.42 20.15
N THR A 125 -10.15 1.03 19.26
CA THR A 125 -10.60 1.38 17.91
C THR A 125 -11.00 0.14 17.11
N VAL A 126 -10.19 -0.92 17.14
CA VAL A 126 -10.50 -2.17 16.42
C VAL A 126 -11.67 -2.90 17.06
N GLN A 127 -11.82 -2.84 18.39
CA GLN A 127 -13.00 -3.38 19.06
C GLN A 127 -14.28 -2.67 18.60
N ARG A 128 -14.28 -1.33 18.57
CA ARG A 128 -15.40 -0.55 18.03
C ARG A 128 -15.64 -0.85 16.55
N TYR A 129 -14.57 -0.97 15.77
CA TYR A 129 -14.66 -1.36 14.36
C TYR A 129 -15.43 -2.67 14.18
N ASN A 130 -15.18 -3.66 15.05
CA ASN A 130 -15.84 -4.96 14.98
C ASN A 130 -17.30 -4.96 15.46
N THR A 131 -17.69 -4.06 16.38
CA THR A 131 -19.01 -4.12 17.04
C THR A 131 -19.99 -3.06 16.56
N GLU A 132 -19.50 -1.88 16.18
CA GLU A 132 -20.33 -0.69 15.94
C GLU A 132 -20.48 -0.40 14.44
N ILE A 133 -19.48 -0.74 13.63
CA ILE A 133 -19.51 -0.43 12.20
C ILE A 133 -20.43 -1.40 11.47
N LYS A 134 -21.39 -0.82 10.76
CA LYS A 134 -22.25 -1.50 9.80
C LYS A 134 -21.88 -1.00 8.41
N PRO A 135 -21.06 -1.74 7.65
CA PRO A 135 -20.68 -1.30 6.33
C PRO A 135 -21.90 -1.30 5.40
N ASP A 136 -22.13 -0.20 4.68
CA ASP A 136 -23.24 -0.11 3.71
C ASP A 136 -23.00 -0.99 2.48
N ASN A 137 -21.74 -1.27 2.18
CA ASN A 137 -21.31 -2.11 1.07
C ASN A 137 -19.98 -2.79 1.43
N ALA A 138 -19.52 -3.71 0.59
CA ALA A 138 -18.32 -4.50 0.88
C ALA A 138 -17.00 -3.69 0.84
N THR A 139 -16.92 -2.54 0.17
CA THR A 139 -15.73 -1.67 0.27
C THR A 139 -15.58 -1.08 1.66
N GLY A 140 -16.69 -1.06 2.41
CA GLY A 140 -16.82 -0.89 3.86
C GLY A 140 -15.82 -1.68 4.72
N LEU A 141 -15.40 -2.86 4.24
CA LEU A 141 -14.52 -3.78 4.96
C LEU A 141 -13.11 -3.85 4.34
N SER A 142 -12.65 -2.78 3.68
CA SER A 142 -11.31 -2.70 3.10
C SER A 142 -10.23 -2.28 4.10
N LEU A 143 -8.96 -2.53 3.76
CA LEU A 143 -7.80 -2.02 4.50
C LEU A 143 -7.83 -0.49 4.68
N MET A 144 -8.34 0.24 3.68
CA MET A 144 -8.46 1.69 3.76
C MET A 144 -9.41 2.12 4.87
N ASN A 145 -10.53 1.42 5.05
CA ASN A 145 -11.52 1.81 6.05
C ASN A 145 -11.01 1.63 7.48
N ILE A 146 -10.45 0.45 7.81
CA ILE A 146 -9.86 0.24 9.14
C ILE A 146 -8.71 1.23 9.40
N MET A 147 -7.91 1.55 8.37
CA MET A 147 -6.88 2.60 8.44
C MET A 147 -7.50 3.95 8.79
N THR A 148 -8.54 4.39 8.08
CA THR A 148 -9.26 5.64 8.34
C THR A 148 -9.84 5.69 9.76
N HIS A 149 -10.41 4.59 10.28
CA HIS A 149 -10.91 4.55 11.67
C HIS A 149 -9.78 4.68 12.70
N LEU A 150 -8.64 4.03 12.47
CA LEU A 150 -7.45 4.18 13.31
C LEU A 150 -6.96 5.63 13.31
N ILE A 151 -6.79 6.22 12.14
CA ILE A 151 -6.33 7.61 12.03
C ILE A 151 -7.33 8.55 12.68
N GLY A 152 -8.62 8.43 12.37
CA GLY A 152 -9.67 9.29 12.93
C GLY A 152 -9.69 9.25 14.46
N THR A 153 -9.63 8.05 15.05
CA THR A 153 -9.61 7.92 16.51
C THR A 153 -8.34 8.50 17.13
N LEU A 154 -7.17 8.11 16.63
CA LEU A 154 -5.90 8.52 17.22
C LEU A 154 -5.56 10.00 16.96
N SER A 155 -6.04 10.56 15.86
CA SER A 155 -5.75 11.94 15.43
C SER A 155 -6.77 12.95 15.93
N VAL A 156 -8.07 12.63 15.84
CA VAL A 156 -9.16 13.58 16.10
C VAL A 156 -9.78 13.36 17.48
N ARG A 157 -10.02 12.11 17.86
CA ARG A 157 -10.67 11.84 19.15
C ARG A 157 -9.69 11.98 20.31
N ASP A 158 -8.57 11.26 20.23
CA ASP A 158 -7.62 11.19 21.34
C ASP A 158 -6.49 12.23 21.21
N HIS A 159 -6.38 12.93 20.06
CA HIS A 159 -5.33 13.91 19.76
C HIS A 159 -3.90 13.39 20.01
N LEU A 160 -3.70 12.06 19.92
CA LEU A 160 -2.44 11.40 20.24
C LEU A 160 -1.42 11.54 19.11
N THR A 161 -1.90 11.65 17.87
CA THR A 161 -1.07 11.64 16.67
C THR A 161 -1.10 12.94 15.88
N VAL A 162 -1.71 14.00 16.44
CA VAL A 162 -1.90 15.30 15.79
C VAL A 162 -1.44 16.43 16.71
N GLY A 163 -1.00 17.54 16.10
CA GLY A 163 -0.88 18.84 16.75
C GLY A 163 0.56 19.31 16.94
N GLN A 164 0.75 20.28 17.83
CA GLN A 164 2.03 20.99 18.02
C GLN A 164 3.22 20.08 18.33
N LYS A 165 2.99 18.88 18.89
CA LYS A 165 4.02 17.98 19.41
C LYS A 165 4.60 17.02 18.37
N ILE A 166 3.92 16.78 17.24
CA ILE A 166 4.33 15.78 16.25
C ILE A 166 4.69 16.46 14.92
N THR A 167 5.68 15.91 14.23
CA THR A 167 6.06 16.31 12.85
C THR A 167 5.68 15.27 11.81
N TRP A 168 5.59 13.99 12.20
CA TRP A 168 5.28 12.90 11.29
C TRP A 168 4.59 11.75 12.01
N SER A 169 3.69 11.06 11.31
CA SER A 169 3.11 9.78 11.77
C SER A 169 3.14 8.75 10.64
N SER A 170 3.26 7.48 11.02
CA SER A 170 3.07 6.33 10.14
C SER A 170 2.13 5.33 10.79
N PHE A 171 1.05 5.01 10.10
CA PHE A 171 0.10 3.97 10.46
C PHE A 171 0.24 2.84 9.46
N GLN A 172 0.30 1.60 9.93
CA GLN A 172 0.36 0.42 9.08
C GLN A 172 -0.61 -0.63 9.59
N VAL A 173 -1.39 -1.21 8.68
CA VAL A 173 -2.24 -2.37 8.93
C VAL A 173 -1.79 -3.49 7.99
N MET A 174 -1.42 -4.63 8.55
CA MET A 174 -0.96 -5.81 7.81
C MET A 174 -1.93 -6.98 7.99
N LEU A 175 -2.24 -7.67 6.89
CA LEU A 175 -3.05 -8.88 6.80
C LEU A 175 -2.13 -10.08 6.55
N PRO A 176 -1.56 -10.71 7.59
CA PRO A 176 -0.66 -11.84 7.41
C PRO A 176 -1.33 -13.07 6.77
N LYS A 177 -2.65 -13.18 6.86
CA LYS A 177 -3.43 -14.27 6.25
C LYS A 177 -3.99 -13.93 4.86
N SER A 178 -3.63 -12.81 4.25
CA SER A 178 -4.10 -12.49 2.89
C SER A 178 -3.40 -13.28 1.79
N SER A 179 -2.27 -13.92 2.09
CA SER A 179 -1.46 -14.69 1.13
C SER A 179 -1.09 -16.07 1.68
N LEU A 180 -1.12 -17.10 0.82
CA LEU A 180 -0.53 -18.42 1.11
C LEU A 180 0.94 -18.54 0.68
N ARG A 181 1.42 -17.59 -0.13
CA ARG A 181 2.72 -17.67 -0.82
C ARG A 181 3.69 -16.58 -0.38
N GLY A 182 3.20 -15.53 0.26
CA GLY A 182 3.99 -14.46 0.84
C GLY A 182 3.68 -14.22 2.31
N ALA A 183 4.23 -13.13 2.84
CA ALA A 183 4.00 -12.72 4.23
C ALA A 183 2.65 -12.01 4.43
N GLY A 184 1.94 -11.68 3.35
CA GLY A 184 0.63 -11.02 3.38
C GLY A 184 0.63 -9.68 2.65
N ALA A 185 -0.43 -8.89 2.86
CA ALA A 185 -0.59 -7.56 2.31
C ALA A 185 -0.63 -6.52 3.43
N SER A 186 -0.15 -5.29 3.18
CA SER A 186 -0.27 -4.20 4.13
C SER A 186 -0.64 -2.89 3.47
N LEU A 187 -1.39 -2.06 4.18
CA LEU A 187 -1.59 -0.66 3.85
C LEU A 187 -0.81 0.20 4.85
N THR A 188 0.01 1.12 4.35
CA THR A 188 0.74 2.09 5.16
C THR A 188 0.31 3.50 4.78
N MET A 189 -0.07 4.31 5.75
CA MET A 189 -0.32 5.74 5.57
C MET A 189 0.69 6.54 6.39
N GLN A 190 1.34 7.49 5.71
CA GLN A 190 2.28 8.43 6.33
C GLN A 190 1.75 9.86 6.17
N THR A 191 1.91 10.66 7.22
CA THR A 191 1.45 12.06 7.26
C THR A 191 2.54 12.95 7.83
N ILE A 192 2.78 14.10 7.19
CA ILE A 192 3.65 15.16 7.70
C ILE A 192 2.80 16.33 8.21
N TYR A 193 3.14 16.80 9.41
CA TYR A 193 2.41 17.85 10.13
C TYR A 193 3.27 19.12 10.26
N ARG A 194 2.70 20.25 9.83
CA ARG A 194 3.19 21.59 10.15
C ARG A 194 2.68 22.00 11.52
N LYS A 195 3.44 22.88 12.17
CA LYS A 195 2.99 23.54 13.40
C LYS A 195 1.84 24.50 13.06
N THR A 196 0.67 24.24 13.61
CA THR A 196 -0.51 25.13 13.51
C THR A 196 -0.15 26.52 14.05
N SER A 197 -0.40 27.58 13.28
CA SER A 197 -0.14 28.96 13.72
C SER A 197 -1.29 29.48 14.59
N LEU A 198 -1.02 30.52 15.40
CA LEU A 198 -2.06 31.18 16.21
C LEU A 198 -3.17 31.81 15.35
N LYS A 199 -2.88 32.15 14.08
CA LYS A 199 -3.87 32.70 13.14
C LYS A 199 -4.79 31.63 12.55
N ASP A 200 -4.31 30.39 12.42
CA ASP A 200 -5.10 29.26 11.94
C ASP A 200 -6.14 28.78 12.97
N GLN A 201 -5.95 29.15 14.24
CA GLN A 201 -6.90 28.87 15.33
C GLN A 201 -8.08 29.85 15.38
N GLU A 202 -7.95 31.04 14.78
CA GLU A 202 -8.97 32.11 14.84
C GLU A 202 -9.81 32.23 13.55
N ALA A 203 -9.34 31.73 12.40
CA ALA A 203 -9.94 32.00 11.09
C ALA A 203 -10.52 30.78 10.33
N GLY A 204 -10.51 29.58 10.91
CA GLY A 204 -11.04 28.37 10.26
C GLY A 204 -11.76 27.43 11.22
N PRO A 205 -12.47 26.40 10.73
CA PRO A 205 -12.99 25.35 11.59
C PRO A 205 -11.85 24.73 12.43
N PRO A 206 -12.12 24.31 13.68
CA PRO A 206 -11.12 23.94 14.69
C PRO A 206 -10.17 22.77 14.33
N ASP A 207 -10.27 22.20 13.14
CA ASP A 207 -9.65 20.94 12.72
C ASP A 207 -8.67 21.08 11.53
N SER A 208 -8.09 22.24 11.26
CA SER A 208 -6.95 22.29 10.32
C SER A 208 -5.73 21.64 10.97
N ILE A 209 -5.63 20.31 10.84
CA ILE A 209 -4.59 19.41 11.39
C ILE A 209 -3.15 19.79 10.94
N GLY A 210 -3.00 20.85 10.14
CA GLY A 210 -1.71 21.35 9.68
C GLY A 210 -1.02 20.34 8.77
N ILE A 211 -1.79 19.54 8.03
CA ILE A 211 -1.23 18.49 7.17
C ILE A 211 -0.54 19.15 5.99
N THR A 212 0.72 18.77 5.75
CA THR A 212 1.52 19.29 4.64
C THR A 212 1.76 18.28 3.54
N GLY A 213 1.68 16.99 3.88
CA GLY A 213 1.82 15.93 2.90
C GLY A 213 1.31 14.63 3.47
N ARG A 214 0.74 13.80 2.60
CA ARG A 214 0.32 12.43 2.91
C ARG A 214 0.75 11.47 1.81
N SER A 215 1.19 10.29 2.19
CA SER A 215 1.38 9.14 1.29
C SER A 215 0.58 7.96 1.80
N ILE A 216 0.01 7.19 0.89
CA ILE A 216 -0.62 5.90 1.18
C ILE A 216 -0.01 4.88 0.23
N THR A 217 0.46 3.77 0.77
CA THR A 217 1.11 2.69 0.02
C THR A 217 0.47 1.34 0.37
N LEU A 218 -0.04 0.65 -0.65
CA LEU A 218 -0.45 -0.74 -0.54
C LEU A 218 0.72 -1.63 -0.96
N ARG A 219 1.04 -2.67 -0.18
CA ARG A 219 2.17 -3.56 -0.43
C ARG A 219 1.78 -5.02 -0.29
N ILE A 220 2.27 -5.85 -1.22
CA ILE A 220 2.26 -7.32 -1.16
C ILE A 220 3.68 -7.76 -0.80
N HIS A 221 3.80 -8.53 0.28
CA HIS A 221 5.08 -8.85 0.91
C HIS A 221 5.55 -10.26 0.57
N ASP A 222 6.82 -10.35 0.18
CA ASP A 222 7.61 -11.58 0.11
C ASP A 222 6.95 -12.75 -0.61
N LEU A 223 6.25 -12.48 -1.71
CA LEU A 223 5.56 -13.49 -2.49
C LEU A 223 6.56 -14.44 -3.14
N LYS A 224 6.65 -15.66 -2.64
CA LYS A 224 7.60 -16.67 -3.10
C LYS A 224 6.95 -17.56 -4.15
N VAL A 225 7.41 -17.41 -5.39
CA VAL A 225 6.84 -18.14 -6.55
C VAL A 225 7.93 -18.95 -7.27
N PRO A 226 7.71 -20.25 -7.50
CA PRO A 226 8.56 -21.04 -8.38
C PRO A 226 8.41 -20.59 -9.83
N THR A 227 9.48 -20.03 -10.39
CA THR A 227 9.50 -19.38 -11.70
C THR A 227 10.64 -19.90 -12.55
N LEU A 228 10.38 -20.07 -13.85
CA LEU A 228 11.42 -20.45 -14.81
C LEU A 228 12.17 -19.19 -15.28
N ILE A 229 13.34 -18.92 -14.69
CA ILE A 229 14.07 -17.68 -14.92
C ILE A 229 15.59 -17.86 -14.94
N GLY A 230 16.25 -17.21 -15.88
CA GLY A 230 17.69 -17.22 -16.02
C GLY A 230 18.14 -17.17 -17.48
N MET A 231 19.39 -16.74 -17.68
CA MET A 231 20.02 -16.65 -19.00
C MET A 231 20.70 -17.96 -19.38
N LEU A 232 21.22 -18.70 -18.39
CA LEU A 232 21.97 -19.93 -18.63
C LEU A 232 21.02 -21.09 -18.92
N GLU A 233 21.37 -21.94 -19.88
CA GLU A 233 20.53 -23.07 -20.29
C GLU A 233 20.17 -23.99 -19.12
N LYS A 234 21.09 -24.22 -18.17
CA LYS A 234 20.82 -24.98 -16.94
C LYS A 234 19.68 -24.38 -16.08
N GLU A 235 19.55 -23.06 -16.07
CA GLU A 235 18.48 -22.34 -15.36
C GLU A 235 17.13 -22.45 -16.06
N ARG A 236 17.12 -22.86 -17.33
CA ARG A 236 15.94 -23.06 -18.17
C ARG A 236 15.33 -24.46 -18.04
N ILE A 237 15.96 -25.35 -17.28
CA ILE A 237 15.50 -26.73 -17.10
C ILE A 237 14.61 -26.87 -15.86
N ARG A 238 14.83 -26.03 -14.83
CA ARG A 238 14.12 -26.14 -13.55
C ARG A 238 13.66 -24.77 -13.04
N LYS A 239 12.49 -24.76 -12.41
CA LYS A 239 11.97 -23.58 -11.72
C LYS A 239 12.81 -23.27 -10.49
N GLN A 240 13.00 -21.98 -10.24
CA GLN A 240 13.74 -21.42 -9.11
C GLN A 240 12.79 -20.54 -8.31
N ASN A 241 13.00 -20.43 -7.00
CA ASN A 241 12.18 -19.54 -6.19
C ASN A 241 12.58 -18.09 -6.46
N VAL A 242 11.60 -17.26 -6.84
CA VAL A 242 11.74 -15.81 -6.90
C VAL A 242 10.84 -15.22 -5.82
N ILE A 243 11.36 -14.25 -5.07
CA ILE A 243 10.61 -13.49 -4.08
C ILE A 243 10.22 -12.16 -4.71
N ALA A 244 8.92 -11.86 -4.73
CA ALA A 244 8.39 -10.60 -5.24
C ALA A 244 7.82 -9.74 -4.11
N ASN A 245 8.26 -8.49 -4.05
CA ASN A 245 7.68 -7.42 -3.26
C ASN A 245 7.08 -6.40 -4.23
N VAL A 246 5.78 -6.14 -4.12
CA VAL A 246 5.06 -5.25 -5.04
C VAL A 246 4.35 -4.18 -4.23
N GLU A 247 4.56 -2.92 -4.61
CA GLU A 247 4.02 -1.75 -3.94
C GLU A 247 3.26 -0.86 -4.92
N MET A 248 2.11 -0.38 -4.48
CA MET A 248 1.34 0.66 -5.13
C MET A 248 1.42 1.89 -4.23
N ASP A 249 2.37 2.76 -4.54
CA ASP A 249 2.51 4.06 -3.88
C ASP A 249 1.47 5.03 -4.47
N ARG A 250 0.97 5.96 -3.66
CA ARG A 250 -0.21 6.79 -3.97
C ARG A 250 -1.47 5.93 -4.18
N TRP A 251 -1.74 5.04 -3.24
CA TRP A 251 -2.94 4.18 -3.27
C TRP A 251 -4.16 4.91 -2.68
N LEU A 252 -5.13 5.22 -3.54
CA LEU A 252 -6.38 5.91 -3.16
C LEU A 252 -7.64 5.07 -3.41
N CYS A 253 -7.48 3.83 -3.88
CA CYS A 253 -8.62 2.99 -4.20
C CYS A 253 -9.25 2.43 -2.92
N ASN A 254 -10.56 2.63 -2.78
CA ASN A 254 -11.36 1.96 -1.75
C ASN A 254 -11.70 0.56 -2.23
N GLY A 255 -11.24 -0.45 -1.49
CA GLY A 255 -11.48 -1.84 -1.84
C GLY A 255 -10.32 -2.75 -1.48
N ASP A 256 -10.60 -4.04 -1.62
CA ASP A 256 -9.76 -5.17 -1.29
C ASP A 256 -8.99 -5.69 -2.50
N PHE A 257 -8.23 -4.83 -3.16
CA PHE A 257 -7.62 -5.17 -4.46
C PHE A 257 -6.30 -5.95 -4.34
N HIS A 258 -5.72 -6.11 -3.14
CA HIS A 258 -4.46 -6.85 -2.97
C HIS A 258 -4.58 -8.30 -3.42
N TRP A 259 -5.75 -8.91 -3.26
CA TRP A 259 -6.00 -10.28 -3.67
C TRP A 259 -5.99 -10.43 -5.20
N ASP A 260 -6.63 -9.50 -5.90
CA ASP A 260 -6.67 -9.49 -7.37
C ASP A 260 -5.25 -9.26 -7.95
N MET A 261 -4.47 -8.40 -7.31
CA MET A 261 -3.07 -8.17 -7.66
C MET A 261 -2.20 -9.40 -7.42
N GLU A 262 -2.31 -10.05 -6.25
CA GLU A 262 -1.54 -11.24 -5.92
C GLU A 262 -1.77 -12.35 -6.95
N GLN A 263 -3.03 -12.59 -7.34
CA GLN A 263 -3.37 -13.57 -8.36
C GLN A 263 -2.66 -13.29 -9.69
N ILE A 264 -2.67 -12.03 -10.15
CA ILE A 264 -1.99 -11.66 -11.40
C ILE A 264 -0.47 -11.82 -11.26
N ILE A 265 0.13 -11.42 -10.13
CA ILE A 265 1.57 -11.55 -9.90
C ILE A 265 1.96 -13.02 -9.90
N VAL A 266 1.28 -13.87 -9.12
CA VAL A 266 1.56 -15.31 -9.06
C VAL A 266 1.47 -15.93 -10.45
N LYS A 267 0.39 -15.65 -11.19
CA LYS A 267 0.18 -16.22 -12.53
C LYS A 267 1.23 -15.74 -13.53
N ALA A 268 1.51 -14.45 -13.55
CA ALA A 268 2.58 -13.88 -14.37
C ALA A 268 3.92 -14.57 -14.09
N MET A 269 4.26 -14.78 -12.82
CA MET A 269 5.50 -15.45 -12.41
C MET A 269 5.51 -16.94 -12.72
N GLU A 270 4.41 -17.67 -12.50
CA GLU A 270 4.31 -19.12 -12.72
C GLU A 270 4.35 -19.51 -14.21
N GLU A 271 3.72 -18.68 -15.05
CA GLU A 271 3.61 -18.87 -16.51
C GLU A 271 4.80 -18.28 -17.27
N SER A 272 5.61 -17.46 -16.60
CA SER A 272 6.74 -16.81 -17.25
C SER A 272 7.89 -17.76 -17.56
N SER A 273 8.67 -17.34 -18.56
CA SER A 273 9.92 -17.96 -18.95
C SER A 273 10.97 -16.87 -19.27
N PHE A 274 11.01 -15.78 -18.51
CA PHE A 274 11.94 -14.67 -18.78
C PHE A 274 13.39 -15.06 -18.54
N GLN A 275 14.30 -14.40 -19.26
CA GLN A 275 15.73 -14.60 -19.05
C GLN A 275 16.26 -13.79 -17.87
N THR A 276 15.69 -12.61 -17.63
CA THR A 276 16.19 -11.64 -16.64
C THR A 276 15.07 -11.22 -15.67
N LEU A 277 15.45 -10.75 -14.48
CA LEU A 277 14.49 -10.29 -13.46
C LEU A 277 13.86 -8.96 -13.86
N GLU A 278 14.61 -8.09 -14.53
CA GLU A 278 14.19 -6.80 -15.07
C GLU A 278 12.96 -6.96 -15.97
N ALA A 279 13.02 -7.92 -16.88
CA ALA A 279 11.95 -8.18 -17.84
C ALA A 279 10.70 -8.77 -17.18
N LEU A 280 10.91 -9.64 -16.19
CA LEU A 280 9.81 -10.19 -15.39
C LEU A 280 9.15 -9.08 -14.56
N ALA A 281 9.94 -8.21 -13.91
CA ALA A 281 9.42 -7.09 -13.13
C ALA A 281 8.60 -6.13 -13.99
N GLU A 282 9.13 -5.75 -15.17
CA GLU A 282 8.42 -4.87 -16.09
C GLU A 282 7.12 -5.53 -16.59
N HIS A 283 7.16 -6.83 -16.89
CA HIS A 283 5.98 -7.58 -17.32
C HIS A 283 4.89 -7.63 -16.23
N ILE A 284 5.26 -7.91 -14.99
CA ILE A 284 4.33 -7.89 -13.84
C ILE A 284 3.69 -6.51 -13.72
N GLY A 285 4.49 -5.44 -13.77
CA GLY A 285 3.98 -4.07 -13.65
C GLY A 285 3.03 -3.69 -14.78
N LYS A 286 3.33 -4.10 -16.03
CA LYS A 286 2.46 -3.91 -17.19
C LYS A 286 1.11 -4.63 -17.01
N LEU A 287 1.12 -5.88 -16.54
CA LEU A 287 -0.10 -6.67 -16.31
C LEU A 287 -0.97 -6.10 -15.18
N LEU A 288 -0.37 -5.76 -14.03
CA LEU A 288 -1.07 -5.14 -12.91
C LEU A 288 -1.70 -3.81 -13.32
N THR A 289 -0.96 -2.99 -14.06
CA THR A 289 -1.45 -1.71 -14.56
C THR A 289 -2.66 -1.91 -15.46
N ARG A 290 -2.55 -2.78 -16.47
CA ARG A 290 -3.57 -2.96 -17.51
C ARG A 290 -4.83 -3.65 -16.99
N TYR A 291 -4.68 -4.66 -16.13
CA TYR A 291 -5.80 -5.53 -15.75
C TYR A 291 -6.24 -5.38 -14.30
N VAL A 292 -5.65 -4.48 -13.50
CA VAL A 292 -6.15 -4.16 -12.15
C VAL A 292 -6.27 -2.66 -11.97
N LEU A 293 -5.17 -1.94 -12.13
CA LEU A 293 -5.12 -0.52 -11.76
C LEU A 293 -5.98 0.34 -12.67
N ILE A 294 -5.82 0.23 -14.01
CA ILE A 294 -6.62 1.02 -14.95
C ILE A 294 -8.12 0.73 -14.78
N PRO A 295 -8.61 -0.53 -14.83
CA PRO A 295 -10.03 -0.81 -14.59
C PRO A 295 -10.59 -0.19 -13.31
N ASN A 296 -9.83 -0.26 -12.21
CA ASN A 296 -10.24 0.32 -10.93
C ASN A 296 -10.27 1.84 -10.95
N ILE A 297 -9.24 2.49 -11.51
CA ILE A 297 -9.19 3.95 -11.66
C ILE A 297 -10.38 4.43 -12.50
N ILE A 298 -10.67 3.75 -13.61
CA ILE A 298 -11.79 4.09 -14.48
C ILE A 298 -13.13 3.88 -13.76
N GLY A 299 -13.28 2.80 -13.00
CA GLY A 299 -14.46 2.56 -12.18
C GLY A 299 -14.70 3.67 -11.16
N ILE A 300 -13.64 4.12 -10.48
CA ILE A 300 -13.71 5.22 -9.49
C ILE A 300 -14.07 6.54 -10.17
N VAL A 301 -13.34 6.92 -11.21
CA VAL A 301 -13.58 8.18 -11.94
C VAL A 301 -14.97 8.21 -12.58
N GLY A 302 -15.44 7.08 -13.09
CA GLY A 302 -16.79 6.93 -13.65
C GLY A 302 -17.89 7.02 -12.59
N ALA A 303 -17.67 6.53 -11.38
CA ALA A 303 -18.63 6.58 -10.28
C ALA A 303 -18.65 7.94 -9.56
N ALA A 304 -17.53 8.66 -9.51
CA ALA A 304 -17.35 9.90 -8.75
C ALA A 304 -18.09 11.14 -9.29
N GLY A 305 -19.13 10.99 -10.13
CA GLY A 305 -19.87 12.14 -10.61
C GLY A 305 -21.28 11.86 -11.08
N SER A 306 -22.27 12.23 -10.27
CA SER A 306 -23.64 12.47 -10.76
C SER A 306 -23.72 13.62 -11.79
N GLY A 307 -22.66 14.45 -11.91
CA GLY A 307 -22.48 15.43 -12.99
C GLY A 307 -21.31 15.17 -13.96
N ALA A 308 -20.31 14.35 -13.57
CA ALA A 308 -19.11 14.05 -14.37
C ALA A 308 -19.14 12.68 -15.08
N ALA A 309 -19.99 11.73 -14.65
CA ALA A 309 -20.21 10.47 -15.36
C ALA A 309 -20.67 10.71 -16.81
N ASN A 310 -21.49 11.74 -17.02
CA ASN A 310 -21.93 12.18 -18.36
C ASN A 310 -20.77 12.68 -19.25
N LYS A 311 -19.63 13.06 -18.66
CA LYS A 311 -18.44 13.51 -19.40
C LYS A 311 -17.54 12.33 -19.79
N TRP A 312 -17.47 11.30 -18.95
CA TRP A 312 -16.59 10.15 -19.19
C TRP A 312 -16.98 9.35 -20.42
N ASP A 313 -18.29 9.14 -20.62
CA ASP A 313 -18.82 8.49 -21.82
C ASP A 313 -18.57 9.33 -23.08
N SER A 314 -18.47 10.66 -22.95
CA SER A 314 -18.20 11.57 -24.07
C SER A 314 -16.75 11.58 -24.54
N PHE A 315 -15.81 11.09 -23.73
CA PHE A 315 -14.40 11.04 -24.13
C PHE A 315 -14.16 9.98 -25.20
N SER A 316 -13.17 10.22 -26.07
CA SER A 316 -12.81 9.29 -27.13
C SER A 316 -12.34 7.95 -26.56
N ASP A 317 -12.70 6.85 -27.23
CA ASP A 317 -12.15 5.53 -26.92
C ASP A 317 -10.65 5.43 -27.28
N ASP A 318 -10.17 6.30 -28.17
CA ASP A 318 -8.75 6.46 -28.45
C ASP A 318 -8.09 7.25 -27.32
N TYR A 319 -7.37 6.52 -26.46
CA TYR A 319 -6.64 7.05 -25.32
C TYR A 319 -5.69 8.20 -25.66
N LYS A 320 -5.22 8.33 -26.92
CA LYS A 320 -4.36 9.45 -27.34
C LYS A 320 -5.12 10.76 -27.48
N LYS A 321 -6.43 10.71 -27.68
CA LYS A 321 -7.31 11.87 -27.87
C LYS A 321 -7.99 12.33 -26.59
N VAL A 322 -7.84 11.57 -25.50
CA VAL A 322 -8.40 11.93 -24.20
C VAL A 322 -7.60 13.10 -23.61
N PRO A 323 -8.25 14.18 -23.14
CA PRO A 323 -7.58 15.30 -22.50
C PRO A 323 -7.21 14.94 -21.05
N TRP A 324 -6.25 14.02 -20.85
CA TRP A 324 -5.92 13.46 -19.53
C TRP A 324 -5.57 14.49 -18.44
N LYS A 325 -5.08 15.68 -18.82
CA LYS A 325 -4.78 16.77 -17.88
C LYS A 325 -6.03 17.46 -17.33
N GLU A 326 -7.16 17.32 -18.02
CA GLU A 326 -8.46 17.87 -17.63
C GLU A 326 -9.31 16.84 -16.87
N THR A 327 -8.81 15.60 -16.73
CA THR A 327 -9.44 14.55 -15.95
C THR A 327 -8.74 14.42 -14.59
N ASN A 328 -9.45 13.86 -13.62
CA ASN A 328 -8.93 13.50 -12.30
C ASN A 328 -8.19 12.15 -12.30
N VAL A 329 -8.00 11.52 -13.47
CA VAL A 329 -7.37 10.18 -13.58
C VAL A 329 -5.96 10.18 -12.99
N ALA A 330 -5.21 11.26 -13.21
CA ALA A 330 -3.83 11.37 -12.74
C ALA A 330 -3.72 11.35 -11.20
N ASP A 331 -4.76 11.78 -10.50
CA ASP A 331 -4.81 11.84 -9.03
C ASP A 331 -4.91 10.44 -8.42
N PHE A 332 -5.61 9.52 -9.11
CA PHE A 332 -5.76 8.12 -8.70
C PHE A 332 -4.66 7.20 -9.24
N CYS A 333 -3.72 7.71 -10.05
CA CYS A 333 -2.65 6.88 -10.61
C CYS A 333 -1.55 6.60 -9.59
N SER A 334 -1.41 5.34 -9.20
CA SER A 334 -0.33 4.88 -8.33
C SER A 334 1.04 4.79 -9.05
N ILE A 335 2.13 4.87 -8.30
CA ILE A 335 3.47 4.46 -8.79
C ILE A 335 3.64 3.00 -8.40
N VAL A 336 3.83 2.12 -9.38
CA VAL A 336 4.01 0.68 -9.15
C VAL A 336 5.49 0.42 -8.94
N LYS A 337 5.89 0.04 -7.72
CA LYS A 337 7.27 -0.39 -7.44
C LYS A 337 7.30 -1.91 -7.33
N ILE A 338 8.28 -2.53 -7.98
CA ILE A 338 8.44 -3.98 -8.01
C ILE A 338 9.88 -4.29 -7.67
N LYS A 339 10.07 -5.09 -6.63
CA LYS A 339 11.34 -5.65 -6.23
C LYS A 339 11.29 -7.16 -6.37
N LEU A 340 12.20 -7.72 -7.17
CA LEU A 340 12.34 -9.17 -7.34
C LEU A 340 13.70 -9.61 -6.85
N GLU A 341 13.73 -10.69 -6.09
CA GLU A 341 14.96 -11.30 -5.57
C GLU A 341 14.99 -12.78 -5.92
N LYS A 342 16.19 -13.30 -6.20
CA LYS A 342 16.41 -14.71 -6.55
C LYS A 342 17.32 -15.36 -5.51
N PRO A 343 16.79 -15.72 -4.33
CA PRO A 343 17.59 -16.27 -3.24
C PRO A 343 18.19 -17.62 -3.61
N GLY A 344 19.40 -17.88 -3.12
CA GLY A 344 20.05 -19.19 -3.18
C GLY A 344 20.78 -19.52 -4.48
N ILE A 345 20.97 -18.57 -5.41
CA ILE A 345 21.90 -18.76 -6.53
C ILE A 345 23.34 -18.71 -6.02
N TYR A 346 23.64 -17.70 -5.22
CA TYR A 346 24.94 -17.48 -4.63
C TYR A 346 24.84 -17.72 -3.12
N MET A 347 25.89 -18.29 -2.53
CA MET A 347 25.91 -18.59 -1.09
C MET A 347 26.15 -17.36 -0.23
N ASP A 348 26.81 -16.35 -0.81
CA ASP A 348 27.24 -15.12 -0.15
C ASP A 348 26.30 -13.94 -0.40
N THR A 349 25.36 -14.05 -1.35
CA THR A 349 24.46 -12.95 -1.68
C THR A 349 23.13 -13.39 -2.32
N THR A 350 22.13 -12.51 -2.24
CA THR A 350 20.86 -12.65 -2.96
C THR A 350 20.79 -11.57 -4.03
N PRO A 351 20.89 -11.92 -5.33
CA PRO A 351 20.73 -10.96 -6.41
C PRO A 351 19.26 -10.55 -6.54
N GLY A 352 19.02 -9.31 -6.94
CA GLY A 352 17.69 -8.78 -7.15
C GLY A 352 17.68 -7.52 -8.00
N VAL A 353 16.49 -7.13 -8.42
CA VAL A 353 16.20 -5.89 -9.16
C VAL A 353 15.09 -5.15 -8.45
N GLU A 354 15.12 -3.83 -8.52
CA GLU A 354 14.04 -2.96 -8.11
C GLU A 354 13.74 -1.96 -9.24
N MET A 355 12.46 -1.77 -9.54
CA MET A 355 12.01 -0.80 -10.52
C MET A 355 10.75 -0.08 -10.08
N ALA A 356 10.53 1.12 -10.61
CA ALA A 356 9.31 1.89 -10.39
C ALA A 356 8.69 2.30 -11.74
N MET A 357 7.37 2.19 -11.84
CA MET A 357 6.58 2.53 -13.02
C MET A 357 5.54 3.58 -12.67
N ASP A 358 5.64 4.75 -13.29
CA ASP A 358 4.60 5.78 -13.21
C ASP A 358 3.56 5.54 -14.31
N ILE A 359 2.37 5.13 -13.90
CA ILE A 359 1.30 4.72 -14.82
C ILE A 359 0.47 5.88 -15.34
N ARG A 360 0.77 7.13 -14.92
CA ARG A 360 0.01 8.31 -15.37
C ARG A 360 -0.03 8.37 -16.90
N PRO A 361 -1.20 8.69 -17.50
CA PRO A 361 -1.36 8.72 -18.94
C PRO A 361 -0.70 9.98 -19.55
N GLN A 362 0.63 9.98 -19.62
CA GLN A 362 1.42 11.06 -20.19
C GLN A 362 1.97 10.66 -21.57
N PRO A 363 1.82 11.46 -22.63
CA PRO A 363 2.28 11.09 -23.98
C PRO A 363 3.78 10.75 -24.11
N ASN A 364 4.62 11.28 -23.21
CA ASN A 364 6.04 11.02 -23.12
C ASN A 364 6.41 9.84 -22.20
N SER A 365 5.43 9.24 -21.50
CA SER A 365 5.66 8.06 -20.67
C SER A 365 5.83 6.82 -21.55
N PRO A 366 6.82 5.94 -21.28
CA PRO A 366 6.93 4.66 -21.97
C PRO A 366 5.72 3.76 -21.72
N TYR A 367 4.90 4.05 -20.70
CA TYR A 367 3.74 3.25 -20.31
C TYR A 367 2.41 3.82 -20.82
N PHE A 368 2.41 4.89 -21.61
CA PHE A 368 1.18 5.52 -22.09
C PHE A 368 0.28 4.57 -22.88
N TYR A 369 0.88 3.65 -23.65
CA TYR A 369 0.14 2.68 -24.44
C TYR A 369 -0.66 1.67 -23.60
N LEU A 370 -0.37 1.53 -22.29
CA LEU A 370 -1.15 0.68 -21.40
C LEU A 370 -2.58 1.18 -21.19
N TRP A 371 -2.86 2.43 -21.56
CA TRP A 371 -4.21 3.03 -21.56
C TRP A 371 -5.00 2.74 -22.83
N GLU A 372 -4.42 2.05 -23.82
CA GLU A 372 -5.17 1.59 -24.97
C GLU A 372 -6.36 0.74 -24.52
N ASP A 373 -7.54 1.06 -25.05
CA ASP A 373 -8.81 0.41 -24.72
C ASP A 373 -9.23 0.52 -23.25
N TYR A 374 -8.79 1.55 -22.53
CA TYR A 374 -9.03 1.72 -21.10
C TYR A 374 -10.48 1.50 -20.63
N LYS A 375 -11.49 1.83 -21.46
CA LYS A 375 -12.92 1.60 -21.13
C LYS A 375 -13.34 0.13 -21.17
N ARG A 376 -12.64 -0.72 -21.93
CA ARG A 376 -12.94 -2.15 -22.11
C ARG A 376 -12.11 -3.05 -21.19
N LEU A 377 -11.10 -2.49 -20.54
CA LEU A 377 -10.26 -3.24 -19.61
C LEU A 377 -11.09 -3.68 -18.39
N LYS A 378 -10.85 -4.91 -17.94
CA LYS A 378 -11.55 -5.54 -16.83
C LYS A 378 -10.54 -6.26 -15.94
N THR A 379 -10.89 -6.37 -14.67
CA THR A 379 -10.16 -7.22 -13.73
C THR A 379 -10.59 -8.67 -13.90
N PRO A 380 -9.65 -9.64 -13.87
CA PRO A 380 -10.00 -11.05 -13.85
C PRO A 380 -10.97 -11.37 -12.71
N GLU A 381 -11.88 -12.32 -12.96
CA GLU A 381 -12.83 -12.77 -11.94
C GLU A 381 -12.10 -13.43 -10.78
N ARG A 382 -12.62 -13.24 -9.55
CA ARG A 382 -12.08 -13.92 -8.39
C ARG A 382 -12.30 -15.43 -8.53
N SER A 383 -11.20 -16.17 -8.47
CA SER A 383 -11.12 -17.62 -8.74
C SER A 383 -11.22 -17.99 -10.23
N TYR A 384 -10.64 -17.19 -11.13
CA TYR A 384 -10.56 -17.58 -12.53
C TYR A 384 -9.66 -18.81 -12.72
N ASN A 385 -10.24 -19.87 -13.27
CA ASN A 385 -9.55 -21.11 -13.59
C ASN A 385 -8.82 -20.98 -14.93
N GLY A 386 -7.54 -21.36 -14.97
CA GLY A 386 -6.74 -21.39 -16.19
C GLY A 386 -5.46 -20.55 -16.10
N THR A 387 -4.91 -20.24 -17.28
CA THR A 387 -3.75 -19.37 -17.42
C THR A 387 -4.19 -17.92 -17.61
N LEU A 388 -3.40 -16.97 -17.13
CA LEU A 388 -3.65 -15.54 -17.37
C LEU A 388 -3.63 -15.24 -18.87
N LYS A 389 -2.75 -15.92 -19.61
CA LYS A 389 -2.67 -15.84 -21.07
C LYS A 389 -3.99 -16.25 -21.76
N ASP A 390 -4.61 -17.35 -21.34
CA ASP A 390 -5.88 -17.80 -21.92
C ASP A 390 -7.02 -16.83 -21.58
N TRP A 391 -7.04 -16.32 -20.34
CA TRP A 391 -8.02 -15.31 -19.92
C TRP A 391 -7.90 -14.03 -20.76
N ILE A 392 -6.68 -13.53 -20.99
CA ILE A 392 -6.44 -12.35 -21.84
C ILE A 392 -6.91 -12.64 -23.27
N THR A 393 -6.50 -13.78 -23.84
CA THR A 393 -6.86 -14.15 -25.23
C THR A 393 -8.38 -14.25 -25.42
N LYS A 394 -9.10 -14.73 -24.40
CA LYS A 394 -10.57 -14.84 -24.41
C LYS A 394 -11.26 -13.48 -24.36
N ASN A 395 -10.77 -12.56 -23.52
CA ASN A 395 -11.43 -11.26 -23.29
C ASN A 395 -10.98 -10.19 -24.29
N TYR A 396 -9.77 -10.32 -24.84
CA TYR A 396 -9.12 -9.37 -25.75
C TYR A 396 -8.55 -10.12 -26.97
N PRO A 397 -9.41 -10.73 -27.82
CA PRO A 397 -8.96 -11.52 -28.97
C PRO A 397 -8.22 -10.68 -30.03
N GLU A 398 -8.50 -9.37 -30.08
CA GLU A 398 -7.81 -8.40 -30.94
C GLU A 398 -6.44 -7.97 -30.41
N GLU A 399 -6.04 -8.42 -29.21
CA GLU A 399 -4.66 -8.39 -28.73
C GLU A 399 -4.00 -9.76 -29.01
N PRO A 400 -3.67 -10.14 -30.26
CA PRO A 400 -3.03 -11.43 -30.49
C PRO A 400 -1.70 -11.47 -29.72
N LEU A 401 -1.32 -12.65 -29.25
CA LEU A 401 -0.07 -12.87 -28.51
C LEU A 401 1.18 -12.31 -29.19
N ALA A 402 1.19 -12.21 -30.51
CA ALA A 402 2.24 -11.54 -31.27
C ALA A 402 2.24 -10.02 -31.05
N TYR A 403 1.09 -9.38 -30.88
CA TYR A 403 0.91 -7.97 -30.51
C TYR A 403 1.28 -7.71 -29.04
N LEU A 404 0.92 -8.60 -28.10
CA LEU A 404 1.43 -8.53 -26.73
C LEU A 404 2.96 -8.71 -26.70
N GLN A 405 3.52 -9.66 -27.46
CA GLN A 405 4.97 -9.83 -27.63
C GLN A 405 5.65 -8.69 -28.44
N ARG A 406 4.92 -7.94 -29.25
CA ARG A 406 5.47 -6.87 -30.11
C ARG A 406 5.33 -5.48 -29.48
N LYS A 407 4.19 -5.15 -28.85
CA LYS A 407 4.00 -3.94 -28.04
C LYS A 407 4.66 -4.01 -26.66
N LEU A 408 4.60 -5.16 -25.97
CA LEU A 408 5.30 -5.32 -24.69
C LEU A 408 6.76 -5.76 -24.89
N GLY A 409 7.11 -6.29 -26.07
CA GLY A 409 8.39 -6.94 -26.32
C GLY A 409 9.28 -6.42 -27.47
N GLU A 410 8.91 -5.42 -28.29
CA GLU A 410 9.89 -4.78 -29.19
C GLU A 410 10.89 -3.92 -28.40
N ALA A 411 10.46 -3.24 -27.33
CA ALA A 411 11.37 -2.63 -26.35
C ALA A 411 12.29 -3.69 -25.71
N PHE A 412 11.71 -4.85 -25.37
CA PHE A 412 12.43 -5.99 -24.82
C PHE A 412 13.44 -6.60 -25.80
N LYS A 413 13.14 -6.72 -27.10
CA LYS A 413 14.08 -7.27 -28.11
C LYS A 413 15.29 -6.36 -28.32
N THR A 414 15.11 -5.04 -28.30
CA THR A 414 16.22 -4.10 -28.41
C THR A 414 17.14 -4.16 -27.17
N GLU A 415 16.57 -4.38 -25.98
CA GLU A 415 17.34 -4.65 -24.77
C GLU A 415 17.92 -6.08 -24.72
N LEU A 416 17.24 -7.07 -25.30
CA LEU A 416 17.71 -8.47 -25.38
C LEU A 416 18.92 -8.63 -26.29
N VAL A 417 18.97 -7.84 -27.38
CA VAL A 417 20.15 -7.80 -28.26
C VAL A 417 21.33 -7.18 -27.52
N LYS A 418 21.11 -6.12 -26.73
CA LYS A 418 22.13 -5.54 -25.84
C LYS A 418 22.54 -6.51 -24.73
N SER A 419 21.60 -7.22 -24.12
CA SER A 419 21.90 -8.17 -23.04
C SER A 419 22.58 -9.44 -23.55
N LYS A 420 22.28 -9.91 -24.77
CA LYS A 420 23.06 -10.98 -25.42
C LYS A 420 24.50 -10.58 -25.66
N MET A 421 24.76 -9.35 -26.12
CA MET A 421 26.13 -8.83 -26.24
C MET A 421 26.84 -8.81 -24.88
N ILE A 422 26.15 -8.41 -23.81
CA ILE A 422 26.69 -8.44 -22.43
C ILE A 422 26.89 -9.89 -21.94
N THR A 423 26.00 -10.81 -22.30
CA THR A 423 26.09 -12.23 -21.89
C THR A 423 27.26 -12.92 -22.57
N ASP A 424 27.50 -12.63 -23.85
CA ASP A 424 28.67 -13.10 -24.57
C ASP A 424 29.96 -12.50 -23.98
N GLU A 425 29.92 -11.24 -23.53
CA GLU A 425 31.03 -10.57 -22.84
C GLU A 425 31.32 -11.21 -21.46
N VAL A 426 30.29 -11.44 -20.63
CA VAL A 426 30.41 -12.10 -19.31
C VAL A 426 30.86 -13.56 -19.44
N ASN A 427 30.38 -14.30 -20.43
CA ASN A 427 30.82 -15.68 -20.69
C ASN A 427 32.23 -15.75 -21.31
N SER A 428 32.74 -14.65 -21.87
CA SER A 428 34.08 -14.57 -22.47
C SER A 428 35.18 -14.14 -21.50
N GLN A 429 34.84 -13.65 -20.29
CA GLN A 429 35.83 -13.36 -19.26
C GLN A 429 36.28 -14.66 -18.57
N PRO A 430 37.57 -15.02 -18.60
CA PRO A 430 38.06 -16.16 -17.85
C PRO A 430 37.94 -15.87 -16.35
N SER A 431 37.45 -16.84 -15.58
CA SER A 431 37.56 -16.82 -14.12
C SER A 431 39.04 -16.78 -13.76
N SER A 432 39.55 -15.62 -13.35
CA SER A 432 40.90 -15.48 -12.80
C SER A 432 40.93 -16.11 -11.40
N SER A 433 41.06 -17.42 -11.37
CA SER A 433 41.44 -18.19 -10.19
C SER A 433 42.54 -19.16 -10.58
N ASP A 434 43.66 -18.63 -11.07
CA ASP A 434 44.92 -19.34 -11.01
C ASP A 434 45.53 -19.04 -9.64
N SER A 435 45.22 -19.91 -8.68
CA SER A 435 45.99 -20.03 -7.45
C SER A 435 47.36 -20.62 -7.81
N GLU A 436 48.38 -19.77 -7.88
CA GLU A 436 49.77 -20.20 -7.93
C GLU A 436 50.07 -21.10 -6.73
N ALA A 437 50.39 -22.36 -7.02
CA ALA A 437 51.07 -23.23 -6.09
C ALA A 437 52.56 -22.84 -6.09
N SER A 438 53.08 -22.45 -4.93
CA SER A 438 54.50 -22.46 -4.58
C SER A 438 54.66 -22.69 -3.09
#